data_AF-A0A0S3SUB7-F1
#
_entry.id   AF-A0A0S3SUB7-F1
#
_cell.length_a   1.000
_cell.length_b   1.000
_cell.length_c   1.000
_cell.angle_alpha   90.00
_cell.angle_beta   90.00
_cell.angle_gamma   90.00
#
_symmetry.space_group_name_H-M   'P 1'
#
loop_
_entity.id
_entity.type
_entity.pdbx_description
1 polymer ?
#
loop_
_entity_poly.entity_id
_entity_poly.type
_entity_poly.pdbx_seq_one_letter_code
_entity_poly.pdbx_strand_id
1 'polypeptide(L)' 'RTFSSKALSRYADIISLCLQPVKQFRPPMSEIVDNLVSFSQKLVSESGEADETELDPLDMSFHTTISRFNGSPALSYVSA' A
#
# COMPACT_ATOMS: atom_id res chain seq x y z
N ARG A 1 9.36 0.22 -14.73
CA ARG A 1 8.53 1.40 -14.42
C ARG A 1 7.96 1.18 -13.03
N THR A 2 8.52 1.87 -12.04
CA THR A 2 7.99 1.91 -10.67
C THR A 2 7.01 3.07 -10.58
N PHE A 3 5.91 2.92 -9.86
CA PHE A 3 4.96 3.99 -9.58
C PHE A 3 5.19 4.49 -8.16
N SER A 4 5.13 5.81 -7.94
CA SER A 4 5.16 6.37 -6.60
C SER A 4 3.96 5.88 -5.78
N SER A 5 4.15 5.70 -4.46
CA SER A 5 3.06 5.39 -3.53
C SER A 5 1.91 6.41 -3.66
N LYS A 6 2.26 7.69 -3.83
CA LYS A 6 1.30 8.78 -4.03
C LYS A 6 0.45 8.59 -5.28
N ALA A 7 1.07 8.18 -6.38
CA ALA A 7 0.36 7.89 -7.63
C ALA A 7 -0.61 6.71 -7.46
N LEU A 8 -0.18 5.65 -6.78
CA LEU A 8 -1.02 4.49 -6.52
C LEU A 8 -2.21 4.83 -5.61
N SER A 9 -2.01 5.64 -4.56
CA SER A 9 -3.10 6.12 -3.71
C SER A 9 -4.15 6.91 -4.50
N ARG A 10 -3.71 7.83 -5.37
CA ARG A 10 -4.63 8.62 -6.21
C ARG A 10 -5.42 7.75 -7.18
N TYR A 11 -4.81 6.69 -7.71
CA TYR A 11 -5.51 5.74 -8.57
C TYR A 11 -6.55 4.92 -7.77
N ALA A 12 -6.21 4.50 -6.55
CA ALA A 12 -7.14 3.80 -5.65
C ALA A 12 -8.35 4.67 -5.25
N ASP A 13 -8.17 5.98 -5.08
CA ASP A 13 -9.27 6.93 -4.85
C ASP A 13 -10.27 6.91 -6.02
N ILE A 14 -9.77 6.93 -7.27
CA ILE A 14 -10.62 6.90 -8.47
C ILE A 14 -11.41 5.59 -8.54
N ILE A 15 -10.78 4.45 -8.26
CA ILE A 15 -11.47 3.15 -8.20
C ILE A 15 -12.55 3.15 -7.12
N SER A 16 -12.27 3.77 -5.97
CA SER A 16 -13.23 3.85 -4.86
C SER A 16 -14.51 4.60 -5.24
N LEU A 17 -14.42 5.62 -6.10
CA LEU A 17 -15.60 6.30 -6.66
C LEU A 17 -16.45 5.37 -7.53
N CYS A 18 -15.83 4.48 -8.30
CA CYS A 18 -16.55 3.52 -9.14
C CYS A 18 -17.22 2.40 -8.32
N LEU A 19 -16.59 1.98 -7.23
CA LEU A 19 -17.05 0.86 -6.39
C LEU A 19 -18.05 1.27 -5.31
N GLN A 20 -18.50 2.53 -5.28
CA GLN A 20 -19.37 2.98 -4.21
C GLN A 20 -20.64 2.11 -4.08
N PRO A 21 -21.01 1.70 -2.86
CA PRO A 21 -22.12 0.78 -2.61
C PRO A 21 -23.46 1.41 -2.99
N VAL A 22 -23.57 2.74 -2.87
CA VAL A 22 -24.78 3.49 -3.19
C VAL A 22 -24.64 4.12 -4.57
N LYS A 23 -25.51 3.69 -5.50
CA LYS A 23 -25.47 4.07 -6.92
C LYS A 23 -25.58 5.58 -7.17
N GLN A 24 -26.29 6.32 -6.33
CA GLN A 24 -26.51 7.76 -6.50
C GLN A 24 -25.26 8.61 -6.28
N PHE A 25 -24.26 8.06 -5.58
CA PHE A 25 -22.99 8.75 -5.35
C PHE A 25 -21.91 8.33 -6.36
N ARG A 26 -22.23 7.40 -7.28
CA ARG A 26 -21.32 7.09 -8.37
C ARG A 26 -21.31 8.29 -9.33
N PRO A 27 -20.14 8.90 -9.56
CA PRO A 27 -20.05 9.99 -10.50
C PRO A 27 -20.36 9.51 -11.92
N PRO A 28 -20.75 10.42 -12.83
CA PRO A 28 -20.92 10.09 -14.23
C PRO A 28 -19.60 9.59 -14.84
N MET A 29 -19.69 8.72 -15.85
CA MET A 29 -18.49 8.17 -16.52
C MET A 29 -17.56 9.25 -17.08
N SER A 30 -18.10 10.41 -17.49
CA SER A 30 -17.30 11.56 -17.94
C SER A 30 -16.31 12.01 -16.87
N GLU A 31 -16.76 12.16 -15.63
CA GLU A 31 -15.94 12.61 -14.52
C GLU A 31 -14.85 11.59 -14.16
N ILE A 32 -15.16 10.29 -14.24
CA ILE A 32 -14.15 9.24 -14.07
C ILE A 32 -13.08 9.31 -15.15
N VAL A 33 -13.48 9.50 -16.41
CA VAL A 33 -12.56 9.63 -17.53
C VAL A 33 -11.69 10.88 -17.38
N ASP A 34 -12.26 12.03 -17.02
CA ASP A 34 -11.51 13.26 -16.76
C ASP A 34 -10.46 13.07 -15.66
N ASN A 35 -10.83 12.40 -14.56
CA ASN A 35 -9.91 12.06 -13.48
C ASN A 35 -8.76 11.14 -13.95
N LEU A 36 -9.07 10.12 -14.75
CA LEU A 36 -8.07 9.21 -15.32
C LEU A 36 -7.14 9.90 -16.32
N VAL A 37 -7.68 10.78 -17.16
CA VAL A 37 -6.89 11.58 -18.12
C VAL A 37 -5.94 12.50 -17.37
N SER A 38 -6.44 13.24 -16.38
CA SER A 38 -5.62 14.12 -15.53
C SER A 38 -4.52 13.34 -14.80
N PHE A 39 -4.85 12.17 -14.25
CA PHE A 39 -3.88 11.28 -13.62
C PHE A 39 -2.82 10.81 -14.61
N SER A 40 -3.21 10.39 -15.81
CA SER A 40 -2.27 9.93 -16.85
C SER A 40 -1.31 11.03 -17.29
N GLN A 41 -1.80 12.27 -17.45
CA GLN A 41 -0.98 13.43 -17.79
C GLN A 41 0.03 13.72 -16.67
N LYS A 42 -0.43 13.71 -15.41
CA LYS A 42 0.46 13.90 -14.25
C LYS A 42 1.50 12.80 -14.12
N LEU A 43 1.17 11.54 -14.41
CA LEU A 43 2.15 10.45 -14.40
C LEU A 43 3.25 10.64 -15.45
N VAL A 44 2.92 11.20 -16.62
CA VAL A 44 3.90 11.52 -17.65
C VAL A 44 4.77 12.70 -17.17
N SER A 45 4.18 13.71 -16.54
CA SER A 45 4.92 14.87 -16.01
C SER A 45 5.77 14.56 -14.77
N GLU A 46 5.31 13.67 -13.87
CA GLU A 46 6.00 13.25 -12.63
C GLU A 46 7.21 12.35 -12.92
N SER A 47 7.34 11.82 -14.14
CA SER A 47 8.52 11.05 -14.56
C SER A 47 9.84 11.86 -14.58
N GLY A 48 9.80 13.16 -14.28
CA GLY A 48 10.96 14.03 -14.14
C GLY A 48 11.40 14.37 -12.70
N GLU A 49 10.62 14.04 -11.67
CA GLU A 49 10.94 14.46 -10.29
C GLU A 49 11.02 13.24 -9.37
N ALA A 50 12.24 12.69 -9.28
CA ALA A 50 12.63 11.84 -8.17
C ALA A 50 12.71 12.72 -6.92
N ASP A 51 11.60 12.84 -6.18
CA ASP A 51 11.62 13.35 -4.83
C ASP A 51 12.33 12.29 -3.96
N GLU A 52 13.64 12.47 -3.88
CA GLU A 52 14.55 11.92 -2.89
C GLU A 52 14.05 12.35 -1.50
N THR A 53 13.09 11.60 -0.97
CA THR A 53 13.08 11.40 0.48
C THR A 53 13.70 10.04 0.70
N GLU A 54 15.00 10.04 1.02
CA GLU A 54 15.69 8.94 1.67
C GLU A 54 14.77 8.35 2.75
N LEU A 55 14.14 7.23 2.42
CA LEU A 55 13.59 6.34 3.42
C LEU A 55 14.68 5.29 3.60
N ASP A 56 15.39 5.44 4.70
CA ASP A 56 16.48 4.59 5.16
C ASP A 56 16.23 3.12 4.79
N PRO A 57 17.14 2.46 4.02
CA PRO A 57 17.00 1.07 3.59
C PRO A 57 16.86 0.02 4.70
N LEU A 58 16.93 0.39 5.98
CA LEU A 58 16.77 -0.54 7.11
C LEU A 58 15.40 -0.42 7.79
N ASP A 59 14.57 0.57 7.46
CA ASP A 59 13.32 0.84 8.18
C ASP A 59 12.05 0.34 7.47
N MET A 60 12.08 -0.89 6.96
CA MET A 60 10.84 -1.62 6.65
C MET A 60 11.01 -3.14 6.83
N SER A 61 11.18 -3.56 8.08
CA SER A 61 11.19 -4.97 8.46
C SER A 61 9.78 -5.48 8.77
N PHE A 62 9.15 -6.14 7.80
CA PHE A 62 7.85 -6.82 7.95
C PHE A 62 7.99 -8.30 8.39
N HIS A 63 8.93 -8.61 9.28
CA HIS A 63 9.05 -9.93 9.89
C HIS A 63 9.00 -9.89 11.42
N THR A 64 8.15 -9.04 11.99
CA THR A 64 7.84 -9.10 13.43
C THR A 64 6.67 -10.04 13.68
N THR A 65 6.82 -11.34 13.41
CA THR A 65 6.01 -12.40 14.04
C THR A 65 6.74 -13.75 13.92
N ILE A 66 7.80 -13.94 14.69
CA ILE A 66 8.18 -15.29 15.14
C ILE A 66 7.76 -15.37 16.61
N SER A 67 6.51 -15.78 16.81
CA SER A 67 6.00 -16.18 18.11
C SER A 67 6.77 -17.43 18.54
N ARG A 68 7.71 -17.26 19.48
CA ARG A 68 8.47 -18.35 20.11
C ARG A 68 7.60 -19.08 21.12
N PHE A 69 6.53 -19.72 20.65
CA PHE A 69 5.67 -20.55 21.49
C PHE A 69 6.08 -22.03 21.40
N ASN A 70 6.30 -22.60 22.60
CA ASN A 70 6.41 -24.01 23.01
C ASN A 70 7.77 -24.73 22.94
N GLY A 71 8.58 -24.49 23.98
CA GLY A 71 9.37 -25.56 24.60
C GLY A 71 8.78 -25.90 25.97
N SER A 72 8.11 -27.06 26.08
CA SER A 72 7.65 -27.59 27.38
C SER A 72 8.84 -27.91 28.29
N PRO A 73 8.71 -27.77 29.63
CA PRO A 73 9.76 -28.20 30.54
C PRO A 73 9.81 -29.74 30.56
N ALA A 74 10.93 -30.32 30.14
CA ALA A 74 11.22 -31.72 30.44
C ALA A 74 11.64 -31.82 31.91
N LEU A 75 10.69 -32.25 32.75
CA LEU A 75 10.95 -32.68 34.12
C LEU A 75 11.91 -33.88 34.07
N SER A 76 13.12 -33.74 34.61
CA SER A 76 13.96 -34.91 34.90
C SER A 76 14.42 -34.86 36.36
N TYR A 77 14.07 -35.93 37.05
CA TYR A 77 14.29 -36.20 38.45
C TYR A 77 15.77 -36.53 38.69
N VAL A 78 16.45 -35.81 39.58
CA VAL A 78 17.76 -36.22 40.11
C VAL A 78 17.53 -36.75 41.52
N SER A 79 17.79 -38.04 41.68
CA SER A 79 18.17 -38.65 42.95
C SER A 79 19.57 -39.22 42.78
N ALA A 80 20.50 -38.75 43.60
CA ALA A 80 21.71 -39.44 44.04
C ALA A 80 22.07 -38.89 45.41
#